data_AF-A0A0D2VE21-F1
#
_entry.id   AF-A0A0D2VE21-F1
#
_cell.length_a   1.000
_cell.length_b   1.000
_cell.length_c   1.000
_cell.angle_alpha   90.00
_cell.angle_beta   90.00
_cell.angle_gamma   90.00
#
_symmetry.space_group_name_H-M   'P 1'
#
loop_
_entity.id
_entity.type
_entity.pdbx_description
1 polymer ?
#
loop_
_entity_poly.entity_id
_entity_poly.type
_entity_poly.pdbx_seq_one_letter_code
_entity_poly.pdbx_strand_id
1 'polypeptide(L)'
;MWRRLLTSQLKTLATAPCRSASKTVPLPFKSNVSSSPFSYLLTRHFSASSAASAVKKTVEDVMPIATGHEREELEVELQGKKILEDVNNPVGPFGTKEAPAVVKSYYDKRIVGCPGGEGEDEHDIVWFWLEKGKPHECSVCSQYFVVSRSI
;
A
#
# COMPACT_ATOMS: atom_id res chain seq x y z
N MET A 1 -35.65 45.60 13.78
CA MET A 1 -36.91 44.88 14.05
C MET A 1 -36.72 43.41 13.69
N TRP A 2 -37.10 42.51 14.61
CA TRP A 2 -37.34 41.05 14.51
C TRP A 2 -36.11 40.15 14.23
N ARG A 3 -35.53 39.44 15.23
CA ARG A 3 -35.91 38.15 15.91
C ARG A 3 -35.82 36.93 14.96
N ARG A 4 -35.37 35.72 15.30
CA ARG A 4 -34.69 35.04 16.43
C ARG A 4 -34.34 33.62 15.89
N LEU A 5 -33.19 33.09 16.33
CA LEU A 5 -32.84 31.69 16.68
C LEU A 5 -33.57 30.50 16.02
N LEU A 6 -32.82 29.49 15.56
CA LEU A 6 -33.05 28.08 15.94
C LEU A 6 -31.86 27.16 15.62
N THR A 7 -31.48 26.38 16.64
CA THR A 7 -30.46 25.35 16.75
C THR A 7 -31.00 23.97 16.37
N SER A 8 -30.12 23.04 15.94
CA SER A 8 -30.31 21.58 16.09
C SER A 8 -28.93 20.90 15.98
N GLN A 9 -28.26 20.56 17.09
CA GLN A 9 -28.38 19.33 17.91
C GLN A 9 -28.12 18.04 17.12
N LEU A 10 -26.85 17.63 17.13
CA LEU A 10 -26.34 16.30 16.78
C LEU A 10 -27.02 15.24 17.66
N LYS A 11 -27.59 14.21 17.02
CA LYS A 11 -28.13 13.04 17.72
C LYS A 11 -27.14 11.89 17.68
N THR A 12 -26.56 11.60 18.85
CA THR A 12 -25.88 10.36 19.19
C THR A 12 -26.88 9.19 19.11
N LEU A 13 -26.56 8.15 18.32
CA LEU A 13 -27.31 6.89 18.34
C LEU A 13 -26.66 5.93 19.34
N ALA A 14 -27.51 5.41 20.22
CA ALA A 14 -27.17 4.56 21.35
C ALA A 14 -27.05 3.08 20.96
N THR A 15 -26.15 2.40 21.67
CA THR A 15 -25.92 0.95 21.69
C THR A 15 -27.15 0.22 22.23
N ALA A 16 -27.69 -0.73 21.47
CA ALA A 16 -28.77 -1.61 21.93
C ALA A 16 -28.20 -2.89 22.59
N PRO A 17 -28.64 -3.26 23.80
CA PRO A 17 -28.35 -4.56 24.39
C PRO A 17 -29.47 -5.56 24.07
N CYS A 18 -29.18 -6.56 23.24
CA CYS A 18 -30.09 -7.67 22.98
C CYS A 18 -29.83 -8.80 24.00
N ARG A 19 -30.67 -8.87 25.04
CA ARG A 19 -30.82 -10.05 25.90
C ARG A 19 -31.71 -11.07 25.18
N SER A 20 -31.19 -12.27 24.92
CA SER A 20 -31.99 -13.44 24.59
C SER A 20 -31.68 -14.55 25.59
N ALA A 21 -32.69 -14.96 26.33
CA ALA A 21 -32.64 -16.07 27.26
C ALA A 21 -33.27 -17.30 26.60
N SER A 22 -32.47 -18.33 26.36
CA SER A 22 -32.96 -19.65 25.96
C SER A 22 -33.00 -20.56 27.19
N LYS A 23 -34.21 -20.96 27.59
CA LYS A 23 -34.43 -21.97 28.62
C LYS A 23 -34.16 -23.35 28.01
N THR A 24 -33.17 -24.08 28.51
CA THR A 24 -32.92 -25.48 28.15
C THR A 24 -32.96 -26.34 29.41
N VAL A 25 -33.82 -27.36 29.38
CA VAL A 25 -34.04 -28.37 30.43
C VAL A 25 -32.82 -29.29 30.53
N PRO A 26 -32.34 -29.66 31.73
CA PRO A 26 -31.26 -30.64 31.85
C PRO A 26 -31.82 -32.07 31.77
N LEU A 27 -31.40 -32.83 30.76
CA LEU A 27 -31.54 -34.29 30.72
C LEU A 27 -30.22 -34.93 31.20
N PRO A 28 -30.26 -35.94 32.09
CA PRO A 28 -29.05 -36.60 32.55
C PRO A 28 -28.65 -37.68 31.54
N PHE A 29 -27.70 -37.37 30.66
CA PHE A 29 -27.08 -38.39 29.82
C PHE A 29 -25.87 -38.97 30.57
N LYS A 30 -26.01 -40.20 31.07
CA LYS A 30 -24.90 -41.00 31.62
C LYS A 30 -24.08 -41.52 30.43
N SER A 31 -22.85 -41.05 30.27
CA SER A 31 -21.87 -41.70 29.39
C SER A 31 -20.92 -42.54 30.22
N ASN A 32 -20.95 -43.86 30.01
CA ASN A 32 -19.95 -44.77 30.53
C ASN A 32 -18.65 -44.54 29.76
N VAL A 33 -17.59 -44.18 30.48
CA VAL A 33 -16.22 -44.11 29.99
C VAL A 33 -15.80 -45.53 29.59
N SER A 34 -15.58 -45.75 28.29
CA SER A 34 -14.82 -46.90 27.80
C SER A 34 -13.49 -46.39 27.27
N SER A 35 -12.43 -46.72 28.00
CA SER A 35 -11.04 -46.46 27.65
C SER A 35 -10.60 -47.37 26.51
N SER A 36 -10.50 -46.82 25.31
CA SER A 36 -9.82 -47.46 24.17
C SER A 36 -8.43 -46.82 23.99
N PRO A 37 -7.32 -47.58 24.09
CA PRO A 37 -6.00 -47.07 23.81
C PRO A 37 -5.70 -47.33 22.33
N PHE A 38 -5.98 -46.34 21.48
CA PHE A 38 -5.37 -46.32 20.15
C PHE A 38 -4.79 -44.94 19.89
N SER A 39 -3.63 -44.73 20.51
CA SER A 39 -2.79 -43.56 20.34
C SER A 39 -2.08 -43.65 18.99
N TYR A 40 -2.77 -43.37 17.90
CA TYR A 40 -2.08 -42.97 16.67
C TYR A 40 -1.65 -41.51 16.85
N LEU A 41 -0.55 -41.31 17.58
CA LEU A 41 0.17 -40.04 17.57
C LEU A 41 0.84 -39.89 16.20
N LEU A 42 0.06 -39.53 15.18
CA LEU A 42 0.62 -38.85 14.01
C LEU A 42 1.00 -37.45 14.47
N THR A 43 2.17 -37.37 15.10
CA THR A 43 2.86 -36.11 15.35
C THR A 43 3.18 -35.53 13.98
N ARG A 44 2.31 -34.65 13.48
CA ARG A 44 2.67 -33.71 12.41
C ARG A 44 3.72 -32.79 13.00
N HIS A 45 4.98 -33.17 12.81
CA HIS A 45 6.10 -32.29 13.06
C HIS A 45 6.05 -31.18 12.00
N PHE A 46 5.32 -30.10 12.28
CA PHE A 46 5.58 -28.82 11.63
C PHE A 46 6.95 -28.38 12.14
N SER A 47 8.00 -28.64 11.35
CA SER A 47 9.30 -27.99 11.56
C SER A 47 9.14 -26.52 11.21
N ALA A 48 8.75 -25.70 12.20
CA ALA A 48 9.03 -24.28 12.16
C ALA A 48 10.55 -24.13 12.35
N SER A 49 11.30 -24.28 11.26
CA SER A 49 12.72 -23.93 11.23
C SER A 49 12.82 -22.41 11.37
N SER A 50 12.77 -21.91 12.60
CA SER A 50 13.28 -20.58 12.94
C SER A 50 14.81 -20.63 13.00
N ALA A 51 15.43 -21.04 11.90
CA ALA A 51 16.85 -20.83 11.71
C ALA A 51 17.00 -19.47 11.04
N ALA A 52 17.43 -18.48 11.82
CA ALA A 52 17.90 -17.19 11.33
C ALA A 52 19.24 -17.35 10.58
N SER A 53 19.25 -18.20 9.56
CA SER A 53 20.23 -18.15 8.48
C SER A 53 19.61 -17.34 7.36
N ALA A 54 20.44 -16.51 6.73
CA ALA A 54 20.12 -15.66 5.59
C ALA A 54 19.78 -16.48 4.32
N VAL A 55 18.82 -17.40 4.42
CA VAL A 55 18.21 -18.07 3.29
C VAL A 55 17.34 -17.02 2.62
N LYS A 56 17.67 -16.66 1.37
CA LYS A 56 16.80 -15.83 0.54
C LYS A 56 15.45 -16.53 0.43
N LYS A 57 14.42 -15.96 1.04
CA LYS A 57 13.05 -16.44 0.88
C LYS A 57 12.68 -16.30 -0.59
N THR A 58 12.15 -17.35 -1.16
CA THR A 58 11.59 -17.34 -2.52
C THR A 58 10.10 -17.05 -2.45
N VAL A 59 9.48 -16.68 -3.59
CA VAL A 59 8.03 -16.44 -3.61
C VAL A 59 7.27 -17.73 -3.29
N GLU A 60 7.81 -18.88 -3.68
CA GLU A 60 7.24 -20.20 -3.39
C GLU A 60 7.10 -20.47 -1.89
N ASP A 61 8.05 -19.97 -1.08
CA ASP A 61 8.03 -20.12 0.39
C ASP A 61 6.94 -19.25 1.05
N VAL A 62 6.59 -18.13 0.42
CA VAL A 62 5.62 -17.16 0.95
C VAL A 62 4.23 -17.46 0.43
N MET A 63 4.10 -17.67 -0.88
CA MET A 63 2.83 -17.91 -1.56
C MET A 63 3.04 -18.79 -2.82
N PRO A 64 2.95 -20.13 -2.69
CA PRO A 64 3.31 -21.07 -3.75
C PRO A 64 2.39 -21.03 -4.99
N ILE A 65 1.21 -20.42 -4.86
CA ILE A 65 0.24 -20.29 -5.96
C ILE A 65 0.31 -18.93 -6.68
N ALA A 66 1.23 -18.05 -6.26
CA ALA A 66 1.40 -16.72 -6.86
C ALA A 66 1.84 -16.83 -8.33
N THR A 67 1.14 -16.16 -9.24
CA THR A 67 1.47 -16.15 -10.67
C THR A 67 1.23 -14.77 -11.30
N GLY A 68 1.86 -14.51 -12.45
CA GLY A 68 1.72 -13.23 -13.15
C GLY A 68 2.31 -12.05 -12.35
N HIS A 69 1.66 -10.88 -12.42
CA HIS A 69 2.13 -9.65 -11.73
C HIS A 69 2.17 -9.79 -10.21
N GLU A 70 1.32 -10.64 -9.63
CA GLU A 70 1.34 -10.92 -8.18
C GLU A 70 2.68 -11.54 -7.76
N ARG A 71 3.18 -12.50 -8.55
CA ARG A 71 4.49 -13.11 -8.31
C ARG A 71 5.63 -12.10 -8.51
N GLU A 72 5.57 -11.32 -9.59
CA GLU A 72 6.58 -10.30 -9.92
C GLU A 72 6.73 -9.27 -8.78
N GLU A 73 5.62 -8.78 -8.22
CA GLU A 73 5.62 -7.85 -7.10
C GLU A 73 6.27 -8.46 -5.86
N LEU A 74 5.91 -9.70 -5.51
CA LEU A 74 6.49 -10.41 -4.37
C LEU A 74 7.99 -10.70 -4.54
N GLU A 75 8.46 -11.04 -5.74
CA GLU A 75 9.88 -11.28 -6.01
C GLU A 75 10.73 -10.03 -5.74
N VAL A 76 10.21 -8.85 -6.07
CA VAL A 76 10.89 -7.56 -5.87
C VAL A 76 10.76 -7.07 -4.42
N GLU A 77 9.59 -7.26 -3.81
CA GLU A 77 9.37 -6.95 -2.39
C GLU A 77 10.24 -7.80 -1.46
N LEU A 78 10.47 -9.07 -1.78
CA LEU A 78 11.39 -9.94 -1.02
C LEU A 78 12.85 -9.47 -1.10
N GLN A 79 13.21 -8.72 -2.13
CA GLN A 79 14.50 -8.04 -2.25
C GLN A 79 14.51 -6.68 -1.52
N GLY A 80 13.39 -6.27 -0.93
CA GLY A 80 13.23 -5.01 -0.22
C GLY A 80 13.10 -3.79 -1.14
N LYS A 81 12.64 -3.98 -2.39
CA LYS A 81 12.45 -2.91 -3.38
C LYS A 81 10.99 -2.87 -3.82
N LYS A 82 10.57 -1.79 -4.49
CA LYS A 82 9.28 -1.79 -5.25
C LYS A 82 9.54 -1.72 -6.74
N ILE A 83 8.73 -2.41 -7.55
CA ILE A 83 8.86 -2.47 -9.01
C ILE A 83 8.93 -1.07 -9.65
N LEU A 84 8.15 -0.12 -9.13
CA LEU A 84 8.00 1.23 -9.71
C LEU A 84 8.65 2.33 -8.87
N GLU A 85 9.48 1.99 -7.88
CA GLU A 85 10.05 2.95 -6.93
C GLU A 85 10.83 4.06 -7.63
N ASP A 86 11.68 3.67 -8.58
CA ASP A 86 12.56 4.57 -9.32
C ASP A 86 11.81 5.55 -10.22
N VAL A 87 10.63 5.17 -10.73
CA VAL A 87 9.91 5.95 -11.74
C VAL A 87 8.83 6.81 -11.10
N ASN A 88 8.05 6.30 -10.15
CA ASN A 88 6.86 7.01 -9.67
C ASN A 88 7.18 8.29 -8.89
N ASN A 89 8.26 8.27 -8.11
CA ASN A 89 8.58 9.35 -7.18
C ASN A 89 9.91 10.00 -7.56
N PRO A 90 9.93 10.89 -8.58
CA PRO A 90 11.15 11.63 -8.89
C PRO A 90 11.52 12.51 -7.70
N VAL A 91 12.70 12.26 -7.13
CA VAL A 91 13.29 13.08 -6.06
C VAL A 91 14.53 13.76 -6.62
N GLY A 92 14.59 15.08 -6.47
CA GLY A 92 15.71 15.87 -6.97
C GLY A 92 15.60 17.33 -6.57
N PRO A 93 16.67 18.11 -6.78
CA PRO A 93 16.65 19.55 -6.52
C PRO A 93 15.71 20.28 -7.50
N PHE A 94 15.47 21.56 -7.22
CA PHE A 94 14.79 22.44 -8.14
C PHE A 94 15.54 22.50 -9.49
N GLY A 95 14.80 22.30 -10.59
CA GLY A 95 15.36 22.16 -11.92
C GLY A 95 15.62 23.52 -12.56
N THR A 96 16.86 23.79 -12.94
CA THR A 96 17.25 25.02 -13.64
C THR A 96 17.55 24.73 -15.11
N LYS A 97 17.70 25.78 -15.93
CA LYS A 97 18.03 25.63 -17.35
C LYS A 97 19.33 24.86 -17.59
N GLU A 98 20.34 25.09 -16.76
CA GLU A 98 21.64 24.42 -16.83
C GLU A 98 21.63 23.04 -16.17
N ALA A 99 20.84 22.87 -15.11
CA ALA A 99 20.68 21.61 -14.37
C ALA A 99 19.18 21.26 -14.20
N PRO A 100 18.54 20.71 -15.24
CA PRO A 100 17.10 20.44 -15.23
C PRO A 100 16.74 19.26 -14.32
N ALA A 101 15.50 19.24 -13.83
CA ALA A 101 14.94 18.12 -13.10
C ALA A 101 14.73 16.93 -14.04
N VAL A 102 15.46 15.84 -13.79
CA VAL A 102 15.44 14.64 -14.62
C VAL A 102 14.32 13.71 -14.16
N VAL A 103 13.32 13.52 -15.01
CA VAL A 103 12.19 12.63 -14.77
C VAL A 103 12.44 11.30 -15.47
N LYS A 104 12.55 10.20 -14.72
CA LYS A 104 12.68 8.85 -15.30
C LYS A 104 11.38 8.43 -16.00
N SER A 105 11.45 7.70 -17.10
CA SER A 105 10.26 7.17 -17.80
C SER A 105 10.61 5.90 -18.56
N TYR A 106 9.69 4.95 -18.65
CA TYR A 106 9.85 3.78 -19.52
C TYR A 106 9.64 4.11 -21.01
N TYR A 107 8.87 5.16 -21.29
CA TYR A 107 8.54 5.65 -22.63
C TYR A 107 9.22 6.98 -22.95
N ASP A 108 9.22 7.38 -24.22
CA ASP A 108 9.79 8.65 -24.67
C ASP A 108 8.92 9.88 -24.31
N LYS A 109 7.74 9.66 -23.71
CA LYS A 109 6.83 10.71 -23.26
C LYS A 109 6.19 10.33 -21.92
N ARG A 110 6.08 11.30 -20.99
CA ARG A 110 5.49 11.09 -19.65
C ARG A 110 4.66 12.31 -19.22
N ILE A 111 3.54 12.07 -18.53
CA ILE A 111 2.77 13.12 -17.85
C ILE A 111 3.47 13.48 -16.55
N VAL A 112 3.74 14.77 -16.34
CA VAL A 112 4.41 15.30 -15.15
C VAL A 112 3.55 16.38 -14.53
N GLY A 113 3.45 16.37 -13.20
CA GLY A 113 2.82 17.42 -12.41
C GLY A 113 3.89 18.16 -11.61
N CYS A 114 4.00 19.47 -11.81
CA CYS A 114 4.88 20.33 -11.03
C CYS A 114 4.07 21.00 -9.90
N PRO A 115 4.36 20.69 -8.61
CA PRO A 115 3.72 21.32 -7.46
C PRO A 115 4.39 22.65 -7.04
N GLY A 116 5.45 23.07 -7.72
CA GLY A 116 6.26 24.23 -7.34
C GLY A 116 7.51 23.87 -6.54
N GLY A 117 8.24 24.93 -6.14
CA GLY A 117 9.41 24.87 -5.27
C GLY A 117 9.05 25.00 -3.78
N GLU A 118 10.02 25.38 -2.96
CA GLU A 118 9.81 25.74 -1.55
C GLU A 118 9.57 27.25 -1.45
N GLY A 119 8.63 27.70 -0.61
CA GLY A 119 8.42 29.13 -0.34
C GLY A 119 7.59 29.85 -1.41
N GLU A 120 8.14 30.90 -2.04
CA GLU A 120 7.39 31.75 -3.00
C GLU A 120 7.10 31.05 -4.34
N ASP A 121 7.82 29.97 -4.64
CA ASP A 121 7.66 29.17 -5.86
C ASP A 121 6.61 28.04 -5.70
N GLU A 122 5.92 27.96 -4.56
CA GLU A 122 4.81 27.03 -4.32
C GLU A 122 3.57 27.44 -5.12
N HIS A 123 2.95 26.49 -5.82
CA HIS A 123 1.74 26.77 -6.60
C HIS A 123 0.88 25.52 -6.82
N ASP A 124 -0.34 25.71 -7.34
CA ASP A 124 -1.21 24.60 -7.73
C ASP A 124 -0.56 23.72 -8.79
N ILE A 125 -0.88 22.42 -8.78
CA ILE A 125 -0.21 21.44 -9.65
C ILE A 125 -0.44 21.78 -11.13
N VAL A 126 0.64 22.06 -11.85
CA VAL A 126 0.62 22.24 -13.29
C VAL A 126 0.96 20.92 -13.96
N TRP A 127 0.01 20.37 -14.71
CA TRP A 127 0.17 19.13 -15.47
C TRP A 127 0.58 19.41 -16.90
N PHE A 128 1.60 18.71 -17.39
CA PHE A 128 2.06 18.82 -18.77
C PHE A 128 2.63 17.51 -19.30
N TRP A 129 2.72 17.44 -20.62
CA TRP A 129 3.39 16.35 -21.33
C TRP A 129 4.87 16.65 -21.48
N LEU A 130 5.73 15.79 -20.95
CA LEU A 130 7.18 15.87 -21.09
C LEU A 130 7.66 14.89 -22.16
N GLU A 131 8.30 15.39 -23.21
CA GLU A 131 8.77 14.62 -24.36
C GLU A 131 10.31 14.53 -24.40
N LYS A 132 10.83 13.38 -24.83
CA LYS A 132 12.27 13.17 -24.96
C LYS A 132 12.88 14.15 -25.96
N GLY A 133 13.99 14.77 -25.56
CA GLY A 133 14.70 15.75 -26.38
C GLY A 133 14.05 17.15 -26.41
N LYS A 134 12.94 17.36 -25.70
CA LYS A 134 12.28 18.66 -25.56
C LYS A 134 12.17 19.03 -24.09
N PRO A 135 13.11 19.83 -23.55
CA PRO A 135 12.99 20.36 -22.21
C PRO A 135 11.68 21.15 -22.06
N HIS A 136 11.04 21.03 -20.91
CA HIS A 136 9.82 21.77 -20.60
C HIS A 136 10.07 22.70 -19.41
N GLU A 137 9.66 23.96 -19.54
CA GLU A 137 9.71 24.94 -18.47
C GLU A 137 8.31 25.10 -17.87
N CYS A 138 8.18 25.03 -16.54
CA CYS A 138 6.92 25.29 -15.87
C CYS A 138 6.52 26.76 -16.03
N SER A 139 5.27 27.02 -16.41
CA SER A 139 4.77 28.39 -16.63
C SER A 139 4.60 29.23 -15.35
N VAL A 140 4.75 28.64 -14.17
CA VAL A 140 4.53 29.31 -12.88
C VAL A 140 5.84 29.48 -12.11
N CYS A 141 6.49 28.38 -11.70
CA CYS A 141 7.78 28.44 -10.98
C CYS A 141 9.01 28.52 -11.89
N SER A 142 8.87 28.47 -13.23
CA SER A 142 10.01 28.46 -14.16
C SER A 142 10.99 27.29 -13.97
N GLN A 143 10.56 26.20 -13.33
CA GLN A 143 11.37 24.98 -13.20
C GLN A 143 11.54 24.27 -14.56
N TYR A 144 12.75 23.82 -14.85
CA TYR A 144 13.07 23.07 -16.06
C TYR A 144 13.03 21.56 -15.83
N PHE A 145 12.41 20.83 -16.76
CA PHE A 145 12.26 19.38 -16.73
C PHE A 145 12.77 18.74 -18.01
N VAL A 146 13.40 17.56 -17.87
CA VAL A 146 13.78 16.69 -18.98
C VAL A 146 13.41 15.25 -18.67
N VAL A 147 13.01 14.48 -19.69
CA VAL A 147 12.72 13.06 -19.52
C VAL A 147 13.95 12.22 -19.85
N SER A 148 14.32 11.34 -18.92
CA SER A 148 15.33 10.30 -19.10
C SER A 148 14.64 8.95 -19.25
N ARG A 149 15.05 8.17 -20.25
CA ARG A 149 14.52 6.81 -20.41
C ARG A 149 15.24 5.88 -19.42
N SER A 150 14.48 5.31 -18.49
CA SER A 150 14.95 4.27 -17.57
C SER A 150 14.70 2.93 -18.26
N ILE A 151 15.77 2.28 -18.71
CA ILE A 151 15.75 0.90 -19.25
C ILE A 151 16.36 0.01 -18.19
#